data_AF-A0A917FNY5-F1
#
_entry.id   AF-A0A917FNY5-F1
#
_cell.length_a   1.000
_cell.length_b   1.000
_cell.length_c   1.000
_cell.angle_alpha   90.00
_cell.angle_beta   90.00
_cell.angle_gamma   90.00
#
_symmetry.space_group_name_H-M   'P 1'
#
loop_
_entity.id
_entity.type
_entity.pdbx_description
1 polymer ?
#
loop_
_entity_poly.entity_id
_entity_poly.type
_entity_poly.pdbx_seq_one_letter_code
_entity_poly.pdbx_strand_id
1 'polypeptide(L)'
;MSTWHIELTPANSHQLNDVLNLSQIHKPFRKWFGVLAGEIFKSIHIGLQLPLARPKVLNKTEAQHILIEAAMIQQQCLHHYRVYQDLKIHQAKDLALHDLLLFIRMSHYHPNELDLMDYQEHSHVIESDDHLKHLLHQLQEQRLIQKIHANNRIFYDKNPYPHCHLLDTKTGRISDYDCHLNTLHNKRFKRIPHVSIECG
;
A
#
# COMPACT_ATOMS: atom_id res chain seq x y z
N MET A 1 5.04 24.07 -26.18
CA MET A 1 4.44 23.41 -25.00
C MET A 1 4.06 21.99 -25.40
N SER A 2 4.36 20.98 -24.57
CA SER A 2 4.02 19.59 -24.86
C SER A 2 2.58 19.28 -24.45
N THR A 3 1.76 18.81 -25.38
CA THR A 3 0.35 18.50 -25.15
C THR A 3 0.15 17.01 -24.91
N TRP A 4 -0.63 16.63 -23.89
CA TRP A 4 -0.88 15.25 -23.50
C TRP A 4 -2.35 14.86 -23.72
N HIS A 5 -2.57 13.59 -24.04
CA HIS A 5 -3.89 13.03 -24.32
C HIS A 5 -4.12 11.75 -23.50
N ILE A 6 -5.27 11.66 -22.85
CA ILE A 6 -5.77 10.44 -22.22
C ILE A 6 -6.92 9.90 -23.05
N GLU A 7 -6.86 8.60 -23.33
CA GLU A 7 -7.87 7.87 -24.08
C GLU A 7 -8.17 6.55 -23.37
N LEU A 8 -9.44 6.31 -23.02
CA LEU A 8 -9.91 5.00 -22.62
C LEU A 8 -10.48 4.30 -23.85
N THR A 9 -9.87 3.19 -24.23
CA THR A 9 -10.40 2.27 -25.23
C THR A 9 -11.16 1.17 -24.49
N PRO A 10 -12.50 1.15 -24.54
CA PRO A 10 -13.26 0.08 -23.91
C PRO A 10 -12.96 -1.28 -24.55
N ALA A 11 -13.14 -2.35 -23.79
CA ALA A 11 -13.00 -3.72 -24.25
C ALA A 11 -13.96 -3.98 -25.43
N ASN A 12 -13.38 -4.20 -26.61
CA ASN A 12 -14.12 -4.65 -27.79
C ASN A 12 -14.04 -6.18 -27.87
N SER A 13 -14.86 -6.82 -28.71
CA SER A 13 -14.89 -8.30 -28.89
C SER A 13 -13.53 -8.97 -29.15
N HIS A 14 -12.53 -8.21 -29.61
CA HIS A 14 -11.16 -8.67 -29.88
C HIS A 14 -10.13 -8.30 -28.80
N GLN A 15 -10.47 -7.46 -27.83
CA GLN A 15 -9.64 -7.11 -26.67
C GLN A 15 -10.43 -7.38 -25.40
N LEU A 16 -10.07 -8.45 -24.69
CA LEU A 16 -10.76 -8.93 -23.49
C LEU A 16 -10.79 -7.93 -22.30
N ASN A 17 -10.08 -6.81 -22.41
CA ASN A 17 -9.82 -5.90 -21.30
C ASN A 17 -9.86 -4.43 -21.77
N ASP A 18 -10.46 -3.55 -20.97
CA ASP A 18 -10.39 -2.10 -21.18
C ASP A 18 -8.93 -1.64 -21.20
N VAL A 19 -8.59 -0.64 -22.01
CA VAL A 19 -7.23 -0.11 -22.11
C VAL A 19 -7.26 1.39 -21.91
N LEU A 20 -6.63 1.89 -20.86
CA LEU A 20 -6.41 3.32 -20.66
C LEU A 20 -5.01 3.65 -21.19
N ASN A 21 -4.91 4.62 -22.09
CA ASN A 21 -3.65 5.04 -22.70
C ASN A 21 -3.39 6.52 -22.43
N LEU A 22 -2.21 6.83 -21.92
CA LEU A 22 -1.68 8.19 -21.89
C LEU A 22 -0.65 8.33 -23.01
N SER A 23 -0.82 9.32 -23.88
CA SER A 23 0.08 9.54 -25.01
C SER A 23 0.42 11.02 -25.23
N GLN A 24 1.57 11.24 -25.85
CA GLN A 24 2.01 12.54 -26.35
C GLN A 24 2.26 12.41 -27.85
N ILE A 25 1.55 13.19 -28.69
CA ILE A 25 1.71 13.18 -30.17
C ILE A 25 1.71 11.73 -30.70
N HIS A 26 0.72 10.93 -30.30
CA HIS A 26 0.56 9.52 -30.67
C HIS A 26 1.66 8.54 -30.19
N LYS A 27 2.61 8.95 -29.33
CA LYS A 27 3.52 8.04 -28.65
C LYS A 27 2.93 7.58 -27.31
N PRO A 28 2.71 6.26 -27.11
CA PRO A 28 2.20 5.75 -25.84
C PRO A 28 3.26 5.92 -24.76
N PHE A 29 2.92 6.62 -23.68
CA PHE A 29 3.77 6.77 -22.51
C PHE A 29 3.49 5.69 -21.48
N ARG A 30 2.20 5.42 -21.22
CA ARG A 30 1.77 4.39 -20.27
C ARG A 30 0.41 3.83 -20.67
N LYS A 31 0.24 2.52 -20.48
CA LYS A 31 -1.01 1.81 -20.70
C LYS A 31 -1.41 1.03 -19.45
N TRP A 32 -2.68 1.11 -19.09
CA TRP A 32 -3.31 0.28 -18.05
C TRP A 32 -4.36 -0.62 -18.70
N PHE A 33 -4.62 -1.77 -18.09
CA PHE A 33 -5.47 -2.81 -18.67
C PHE A 33 -6.52 -3.31 -17.69
N GLY A 34 -7.65 -3.76 -18.23
CA GLY A 34 -8.73 -4.46 -17.52
C GLY A 34 -9.55 -3.55 -16.63
N VAL A 35 -10.21 -4.12 -15.63
CA VAL A 35 -11.07 -3.40 -14.68
C VAL A 35 -10.36 -2.20 -14.04
N LEU A 36 -9.06 -2.31 -13.77
CA LEU A 36 -8.24 -1.22 -13.25
C LEU A 36 -8.19 0.01 -14.17
N ALA A 37 -8.15 -0.19 -15.49
CA ALA A 37 -8.17 0.90 -16.46
C ALA A 37 -9.50 1.68 -16.39
N GLY A 38 -10.61 0.95 -16.25
CA GLY A 38 -11.95 1.53 -16.08
C GLY A 38 -12.09 2.29 -14.76
N GLU A 39 -11.62 1.73 -13.64
CA GLU A 39 -11.68 2.39 -12.33
C GLU A 39 -10.81 3.66 -12.28
N ILE A 40 -9.58 3.61 -12.79
CA ILE A 40 -8.72 4.80 -12.91
C ILE A 40 -9.41 5.88 -13.75
N PHE A 41 -10.02 5.50 -14.88
CA PHE A 41 -10.76 6.45 -15.72
C PHE A 41 -11.96 7.06 -15.00
N LYS A 42 -12.76 6.26 -14.28
CA LYS A 42 -13.89 6.75 -13.48
C LYS A 42 -13.43 7.74 -12.40
N SER A 43 -12.36 7.45 -11.68
CA SER A 43 -11.83 8.35 -10.66
C SER A 43 -11.40 9.69 -11.24
N ILE A 44 -10.68 9.69 -12.37
CA ILE A 44 -10.31 10.91 -13.10
C ILE A 44 -11.55 11.66 -13.60
N HIS A 45 -12.52 10.93 -14.13
CA HIS A 45 -13.74 11.47 -14.68
C HIS A 45 -14.63 12.16 -13.63
N ILE A 46 -14.80 11.51 -12.47
CA ILE A 46 -15.57 12.04 -11.33
C ILE A 46 -14.84 13.24 -10.72
N GLY A 47 -13.53 13.14 -10.50
CA GLY A 47 -12.73 14.23 -9.93
C GLY A 47 -12.69 15.49 -10.82
N LEU A 48 -12.75 15.31 -12.14
CA LEU A 48 -12.66 16.40 -13.12
C LEU A 48 -13.98 16.77 -13.80
N GLN A 49 -15.11 16.16 -13.40
CA GLN A 49 -16.45 16.38 -13.98
C GLN A 49 -16.49 16.30 -15.51
N LEU A 50 -15.79 15.32 -16.10
CA LEU A 50 -15.71 15.21 -17.56
C LEU A 50 -16.96 14.52 -18.12
N PRO A 51 -17.24 14.62 -19.44
CA PRO A 51 -18.21 13.74 -20.11
C PRO A 51 -17.54 12.41 -20.54
N LEU A 52 -18.27 11.29 -20.45
CA LEU A 52 -17.73 9.91 -20.47
C LEU A 52 -17.01 9.49 -21.77
N ALA A 53 -17.02 10.30 -22.83
CA ALA A 53 -16.68 9.86 -24.17
C ALA A 53 -15.83 10.85 -25.00
N ARG A 54 -15.17 11.84 -24.38
CA ARG A 54 -14.31 12.77 -25.15
C ARG A 54 -12.87 12.75 -24.64
N PRO A 55 -11.87 12.46 -25.50
CA PRO A 55 -10.48 12.62 -25.14
C PRO A 55 -10.23 14.09 -24.75
N LYS A 56 -9.77 14.31 -23.53
CA LYS A 56 -9.44 15.65 -23.03
C LYS A 56 -7.99 15.96 -23.39
N VAL A 57 -7.79 17.14 -23.98
CA VAL A 57 -6.48 17.75 -24.08
C VAL A 57 -6.10 18.27 -22.71
N LEU A 58 -5.03 17.73 -22.13
CA LEU A 58 -4.57 18.11 -20.80
C LEU A 58 -3.38 19.05 -20.90
N ASN A 59 -3.37 20.07 -20.05
CA ASN A 59 -2.13 20.80 -19.81
C ASN A 59 -1.17 19.94 -18.97
N LYS A 60 0.10 20.35 -18.89
CA LYS A 60 1.16 19.58 -18.21
C LYS A 60 0.81 19.29 -16.73
N THR A 61 0.28 20.25 -16.00
CA THR A 61 -0.05 20.13 -14.58
C THR A 61 -1.19 19.15 -14.36
N GLU A 62 -2.25 19.24 -15.16
CA GLU A 62 -3.39 18.30 -15.10
C GLU A 62 -2.93 16.87 -15.43
N ALA A 63 -2.11 16.69 -16.46
CA ALA A 63 -1.59 15.38 -16.82
C ALA A 63 -0.71 14.78 -15.71
N GLN A 64 0.11 15.60 -15.05
CA GLN A 64 0.92 15.18 -13.90
C GLN A 64 0.06 14.77 -12.70
N HIS A 65 -0.99 15.54 -12.39
CA HIS A 65 -1.89 15.23 -11.29
C HIS A 65 -2.57 13.87 -11.50
N ILE A 66 -3.16 13.66 -12.69
CA ILE A 66 -3.81 12.40 -13.05
C ILE A 66 -2.83 11.23 -12.99
N LEU A 67 -1.59 11.43 -13.43
CA LEU A 67 -0.55 10.39 -13.35
C LEU A 67 -0.22 9.99 -11.91
N ILE A 68 -0.16 10.97 -11.00
CA ILE A 68 0.09 10.73 -9.58
C ILE A 68 -1.09 9.95 -8.99
N GLU A 69 -2.33 10.38 -9.24
CA GLU A 69 -3.52 9.68 -8.75
C GLU A 69 -3.61 8.25 -9.30
N ALA A 70 -3.42 8.05 -10.60
CA ALA A 70 -3.43 6.73 -11.22
C ALA A 70 -2.32 5.82 -10.65
N ALA A 71 -1.14 6.38 -10.37
CA ALA A 71 -0.05 5.63 -9.74
C ALA A 71 -0.39 5.24 -8.29
N MET A 72 -1.02 6.15 -7.54
CA MET A 72 -1.48 5.87 -6.16
C MET A 72 -2.56 4.78 -6.15
N ILE A 73 -3.57 4.86 -7.02
CA ILE A 73 -4.62 3.85 -7.17
C ILE A 73 -3.99 2.50 -7.56
N GLN A 74 -3.09 2.49 -8.55
CA GLN A 74 -2.39 1.27 -8.96
C GLN A 74 -1.63 0.65 -7.79
N GLN A 75 -0.91 1.45 -7.00
CA GLN A 75 -0.18 0.97 -5.82
C GLN A 75 -1.14 0.35 -4.80
N GLN A 76 -2.24 1.04 -4.47
CA GLN A 76 -3.28 0.51 -3.58
C GLN A 76 -3.80 -0.84 -4.09
N CYS A 77 -4.20 -0.94 -5.35
CA CYS A 77 -4.68 -2.21 -5.93
C CYS A 77 -3.63 -3.32 -5.87
N LEU A 78 -2.35 -3.01 -6.10
CA LEU A 78 -1.27 -3.97 -5.97
C LEU A 78 -1.09 -4.45 -4.53
N HIS A 79 -1.23 -3.57 -3.54
CA HIS A 79 -1.18 -3.93 -2.13
C HIS A 79 -2.35 -4.84 -1.74
N HIS A 80 -3.58 -4.49 -2.11
CA HIS A 80 -4.76 -5.35 -1.91
C HIS A 80 -4.58 -6.72 -2.56
N TYR A 81 -4.13 -6.76 -3.81
CA TYR A 81 -3.91 -8.02 -4.53
C TYR A 81 -2.88 -8.91 -3.81
N ARG A 82 -1.77 -8.34 -3.35
CA ARG A 82 -0.74 -9.08 -2.60
C ARG A 82 -1.27 -9.62 -1.28
N VAL A 83 -1.98 -8.79 -0.50
CA VAL A 83 -2.63 -9.21 0.75
C VAL A 83 -3.61 -10.36 0.50
N TYR A 84 -4.47 -10.22 -0.52
CA TYR A 84 -5.40 -11.27 -0.91
C TYR A 84 -4.70 -12.57 -1.31
N GLN A 85 -3.62 -12.49 -2.10
CA GLN A 85 -2.85 -13.68 -2.49
C GLN A 85 -2.24 -14.39 -1.29
N ASP A 86 -1.64 -13.64 -0.37
CA ASP A 86 -1.01 -14.21 0.82
C ASP A 86 -2.05 -14.90 1.70
N LEU A 87 -3.16 -14.23 2.02
CA LEU A 87 -4.23 -14.82 2.83
C LEU A 87 -4.87 -16.02 2.13
N LYS A 88 -5.02 -15.99 0.80
CA LYS A 88 -5.52 -17.12 0.02
C LYS A 88 -4.61 -18.35 0.12
N ILE A 89 -3.28 -18.17 0.10
CA ILE A 89 -2.30 -19.25 0.28
C ILE A 89 -2.49 -19.90 1.66
N HIS A 90 -2.79 -19.09 2.68
CA HIS A 90 -3.05 -19.55 4.05
C HIS A 90 -4.52 -19.94 4.32
N GLN A 91 -5.37 -19.99 3.29
CA GLN A 91 -6.81 -20.30 3.39
C GLN A 91 -7.60 -19.37 4.34
N ALA A 92 -7.06 -18.19 4.64
CA ALA A 92 -7.74 -17.16 5.42
C ALA A 92 -8.72 -16.39 4.53
N LYS A 93 -10.00 -16.36 4.93
CA LYS A 93 -11.06 -15.62 4.24
C LYS A 93 -11.65 -14.47 5.08
N ASP A 94 -11.01 -14.17 6.20
CA ASP A 94 -11.48 -13.14 7.12
C ASP A 94 -11.16 -11.74 6.56
N LEU A 95 -12.20 -10.90 6.47
CA LEU A 95 -12.07 -9.52 6.04
C LEU A 95 -11.24 -8.70 7.05
N ALA A 96 -11.35 -9.00 8.34
CA ALA A 96 -10.59 -8.31 9.38
C ALA A 96 -9.08 -8.62 9.28
N LEU A 97 -8.69 -9.86 8.95
CA LEU A 97 -7.30 -10.21 8.64
C LEU A 97 -6.78 -9.44 7.42
N HIS A 98 -7.59 -9.34 6.38
CA HIS A 98 -7.24 -8.60 5.18
C HIS A 98 -6.99 -7.13 5.49
N ASP A 99 -7.92 -6.49 6.19
CA ASP A 99 -7.84 -5.06 6.52
C ASP A 99 -6.64 -4.76 7.43
N LEU A 100 -6.42 -5.57 8.46
CA LEU A 100 -5.30 -5.42 9.39
C LEU A 100 -3.94 -5.62 8.69
N LEU A 101 -3.80 -6.65 7.87
CA LEU A 101 -2.54 -6.89 7.15
C LEU A 101 -2.26 -5.79 6.12
N LEU A 102 -3.31 -5.27 5.47
CA LEU A 102 -3.19 -4.14 4.58
C LEU A 102 -2.73 -2.88 5.33
N PHE A 103 -3.33 -2.58 6.49
CA PHE A 103 -2.92 -1.46 7.34
C PHE A 103 -1.42 -1.52 7.64
N ILE A 104 -0.95 -2.64 8.20
CA ILE A 104 0.47 -2.86 8.55
C ILE A 104 1.40 -2.68 7.34
N ARG A 105 0.99 -3.16 6.15
CA ARG A 105 1.81 -3.08 4.93
C ARG A 105 1.88 -1.69 4.33
N MET A 106 0.80 -0.92 4.46
CA MET A 106 0.68 0.44 3.96
C MET A 106 1.30 1.47 4.90
N SER A 107 1.50 1.15 6.18
CA SER A 107 2.22 2.00 7.12
C SER A 107 3.65 2.28 6.65
N HIS A 108 4.05 3.55 6.71
CA HIS A 108 5.42 4.01 6.41
C HIS A 108 6.44 3.73 7.53
N TYR A 109 5.95 3.23 8.66
CA TYR A 109 6.71 2.84 9.84
C TYR A 109 6.06 1.57 10.41
N HIS A 110 6.73 0.89 11.33
CA HIS A 110 6.13 -0.28 12.00
C HIS A 110 5.13 0.20 13.06
N PRO A 111 3.83 -0.09 12.95
CA PRO A 111 2.86 0.32 13.96
C PRO A 111 3.14 -0.38 15.29
N ASN A 112 2.96 0.35 16.39
CA ASN A 112 2.93 -0.18 17.75
C ASN A 112 1.49 -0.40 18.23
N GLU A 113 1.33 -0.84 19.49
CA GLU A 113 0.02 -1.09 20.09
C GLU A 113 -0.91 0.13 20.08
N LEU A 114 -0.39 1.35 20.32
CA LEU A 114 -1.20 2.57 20.28
C LEU A 114 -1.71 2.88 18.86
N ASP A 115 -0.86 2.65 17.85
CA ASP A 115 -1.26 2.84 16.44
C ASP A 115 -2.33 1.82 16.03
N LEU A 116 -2.27 0.60 16.58
CA LEU A 116 -3.27 -0.44 16.34
C LEU A 116 -4.59 -0.18 17.08
N MET A 117 -4.54 0.38 18.29
CA MET A 117 -5.74 0.82 19.02
C MET A 117 -6.44 1.95 18.26
N ASP A 118 -5.69 2.96 17.80
CA ASP A 118 -6.23 4.04 16.97
C ASP A 118 -6.84 3.48 15.67
N TYR A 119 -6.16 2.54 15.01
CA TYR A 119 -6.72 1.86 13.84
C TYR A 119 -8.01 1.07 14.16
N GLN A 120 -8.06 0.36 15.29
CA GLN A 120 -9.25 -0.37 15.74
C GLN A 120 -10.44 0.56 15.98
N GLU A 121 -10.23 1.72 16.60
CA GLU A 121 -11.30 2.72 16.81
C GLU A 121 -11.92 3.21 15.50
N HIS A 122 -11.16 3.21 14.41
CA HIS A 122 -11.60 3.64 13.08
C HIS A 122 -11.99 2.46 12.16
N SER A 123 -11.76 1.22 12.59
CA SER A 123 -12.08 0.03 11.81
C SER A 123 -13.52 -0.41 12.08
N HIS A 124 -14.25 -0.76 11.02
CA HIS A 124 -15.60 -1.32 11.13
C HIS A 124 -15.59 -2.85 11.23
N VAL A 125 -14.43 -3.50 11.11
CA VAL A 125 -14.30 -4.96 11.02
C VAL A 125 -13.60 -5.59 12.23
N ILE A 126 -12.97 -4.78 13.09
CA ILE A 126 -12.31 -5.25 14.32
C ILE A 126 -13.18 -4.86 15.51
N GLU A 127 -13.77 -5.87 16.15
CA GLU A 127 -14.84 -5.69 17.13
C GLU A 127 -14.36 -5.43 18.56
N SER A 128 -13.16 -5.91 18.92
CA SER A 128 -12.63 -5.84 20.28
C SER A 128 -11.12 -6.02 20.33
N ASP A 129 -10.51 -5.69 21.47
CA ASP A 129 -9.07 -5.86 21.71
C ASP A 129 -8.65 -7.33 21.64
N ASP A 130 -9.51 -8.25 22.10
CA ASP A 130 -9.26 -9.68 22.02
C ASP A 130 -9.34 -10.18 20.57
N HIS A 131 -10.27 -9.63 19.78
CA HIS A 131 -10.35 -9.89 18.34
C HIS A 131 -9.07 -9.39 17.64
N LEU A 132 -8.63 -8.15 17.91
CA LEU A 132 -7.38 -7.63 17.35
C LEU A 132 -6.17 -8.51 17.69
N LYS A 133 -6.02 -8.93 18.96
CA LYS A 133 -4.93 -9.82 19.41
C LYS A 133 -4.97 -11.16 18.69
N HIS A 134 -6.17 -11.73 18.50
CA HIS A 134 -6.35 -12.98 17.76
C HIS A 134 -5.91 -12.85 16.31
N LEU A 135 -6.30 -11.77 15.62
CA LEU A 135 -5.91 -11.51 14.24
C LEU A 135 -4.39 -11.33 14.10
N LEU A 136 -3.76 -10.58 15.01
CA LEU A 136 -2.30 -10.41 15.03
C LEU A 136 -1.59 -11.75 15.22
N HIS A 137 -2.08 -12.58 16.15
CA HIS A 137 -1.53 -13.91 16.38
C HIS A 137 -1.60 -14.77 15.10
N GLN A 138 -2.76 -14.79 14.43
CA GLN A 138 -2.92 -15.53 13.17
C GLN A 138 -1.97 -15.03 12.08
N LEU A 139 -1.80 -13.71 11.91
CA LEU A 139 -0.86 -13.15 10.93
C LEU A 139 0.60 -13.54 11.24
N GLN A 140 0.95 -13.64 12.53
CA GLN A 140 2.27 -14.10 12.96
C GLN A 140 2.48 -15.60 12.69
N GLU A 141 1.51 -16.46 13.04
CA GLU A 141 1.57 -17.91 12.76
C GLU A 141 1.70 -18.20 11.27
N GLN A 142 1.01 -17.42 10.44
CA GLN A 142 1.09 -17.50 8.98
C GLN A 142 2.38 -16.92 8.40
N ARG A 143 3.29 -16.38 9.23
CA ARG A 143 4.52 -15.71 8.81
C ARG A 143 4.25 -14.58 7.81
N LEU A 144 3.19 -13.80 8.04
CA LEU A 144 2.87 -12.62 7.24
C LEU A 144 3.39 -11.32 7.88
N ILE A 145 3.61 -11.36 9.19
CA ILE A 145 4.21 -10.28 9.99
C ILE A 145 5.17 -10.84 11.04
N GLN A 146 5.97 -9.98 11.66
CA GLN A 146 6.77 -10.29 12.86
C GLN A 146 6.64 -9.21 13.94
N LYS A 147 6.96 -9.55 15.19
CA LYS A 147 7.04 -8.60 16.31
C LYS A 147 8.46 -8.05 16.44
N ILE A 148 8.57 -6.76 16.68
CA ILE A 148 9.82 -6.07 17.03
C ILE A 148 9.70 -5.60 18.48
N HIS A 149 10.62 -6.03 19.34
CA HIS A 149 10.69 -5.59 20.73
C HIS A 149 11.71 -4.46 20.87
N ALA A 150 11.27 -3.28 21.29
CA ALA A 150 12.16 -2.14 21.50
C ALA A 150 11.66 -1.22 22.62
N ASN A 151 12.54 -0.87 23.57
CA ASN A 151 12.24 0.03 24.68
C ASN A 151 10.92 -0.29 25.40
N ASN A 152 10.70 -1.58 25.75
CA ASN A 152 9.48 -2.07 26.41
C ASN A 152 8.19 -1.86 25.61
N ARG A 153 8.28 -1.71 24.29
CA ARG A 153 7.15 -1.63 23.37
C ARG A 153 7.26 -2.72 22.30
N ILE A 154 6.11 -3.12 21.78
CA ILE A 154 5.98 -4.07 20.68
C ILE A 154 5.55 -3.29 19.43
N PHE A 155 6.21 -3.59 18.31
CA PHE A 155 5.88 -3.09 16.99
C PHE A 155 5.66 -4.26 16.03
N TYR A 156 4.91 -4.02 14.96
CA TYR A 156 4.57 -5.05 13.98
C TYR A 156 5.16 -4.72 12.62
N ASP A 157 5.87 -5.69 12.07
CA ASP A 157 6.59 -5.54 10.82
C ASP A 157 5.99 -6.41 9.74
N LYS A 158 5.82 -5.82 8.56
CA LYS A 158 5.26 -6.46 7.36
C LYS A 158 6.19 -7.48 6.72
N ASN A 159 7.49 -7.44 7.02
CA ASN A 159 8.44 -8.42 6.54
C ASN A 159 8.64 -9.47 7.65
N PRO A 160 8.23 -10.73 7.43
CA PRO A 160 8.31 -11.77 8.45
C PRO A 160 9.74 -12.29 8.66
N TYR A 161 10.72 -11.85 7.87
CA TYR A 161 12.10 -12.32 7.93
C TYR A 161 12.99 -11.39 8.76
N PRO A 162 13.98 -11.92 9.51
CA PRO A 162 14.84 -11.11 10.35
C PRO A 162 15.67 -10.12 9.53
N HIS A 163 15.61 -8.84 9.89
CA HIS A 163 16.47 -7.78 9.37
C HIS A 163 16.68 -6.70 10.45
N CYS A 164 17.43 -5.65 10.11
CA CYS A 164 17.75 -4.58 11.06
C CYS A 164 16.74 -3.44 10.97
N HIS A 165 16.54 -2.76 12.08
CA HIS A 165 15.66 -1.61 12.17
C HIS A 165 16.33 -0.39 12.80
N LEU A 166 15.77 0.79 12.56
CA LEU A 166 16.14 2.05 13.18
C LEU A 166 15.00 2.55 14.07
N LEU A 167 15.30 2.83 15.34
CA LEU A 167 14.40 3.51 16.26
C LEU A 167 14.74 5.00 16.31
N ASP A 168 13.79 5.86 15.98
CA ASP A 168 13.87 7.30 16.23
C ASP A 168 13.61 7.57 17.72
N THR A 169 14.64 8.02 18.45
CA THR A 169 14.53 8.26 19.90
C THR A 169 13.64 9.45 20.26
N LYS A 170 13.35 10.34 19.30
CA LYS A 170 12.46 11.48 19.52
C LYS A 170 10.99 11.11 19.35
N THR A 171 10.67 10.38 18.28
CA THR A 171 9.28 10.03 17.95
C THR A 171 8.87 8.67 18.50
N GLY A 172 9.83 7.81 18.86
CA GLY A 172 9.59 6.45 19.29
C GLY A 172 9.15 5.51 18.16
N ARG A 173 9.27 5.92 16.89
CA ARG A 173 8.90 5.11 15.72
C ARG A 173 10.05 4.25 15.23
N ILE A 174 9.71 3.11 14.63
CA ILE A 174 10.68 2.20 14.02
C ILE A 174 10.49 2.16 12.50
N SER A 175 11.58 2.09 11.77
CA SER A 175 11.61 1.83 10.32
C SER A 175 12.69 0.82 9.94
N ASP A 176 12.56 0.18 8.78
CA ASP A 176 13.60 -0.66 8.19
C ASP A 176 14.94 0.09 8.10
N TYR A 177 16.04 -0.61 8.42
CA TYR A 177 17.38 -0.11 8.17
C TYR A 177 17.83 -0.49 6.75
N ASP A 178 17.94 0.51 5.87
CA ASP A 178 18.58 0.34 4.56
C ASP A 178 20.08 0.63 4.68
N CYS A 179 20.91 -0.38 4.40
CA CYS A 179 22.37 -0.27 4.46
C CYS A 179 22.94 0.75 3.46
N HIS A 180 22.17 1.12 2.42
CA HIS A 180 22.56 2.12 1.43
C HIS A 180 22.27 3.57 1.87
N LEU A 181 21.43 3.79 2.88
CA LEU A 181 21.12 5.11 3.45
C LEU A 181 22.13 5.56 4.52
N ASN A 182 23.37 5.04 4.47
CA ASN A 182 24.38 5.10 5.52
C ASN A 182 24.99 6.49 5.84
N THR A 183 24.32 7.59 5.52
CA THR A 183 24.92 8.95 5.54
C THR A 183 24.37 9.94 6.56
N LEU A 184 23.53 9.52 7.52
CA LEU A 184 23.16 10.40 8.63
C LEU A 184 23.22 9.68 9.98
N HIS A 185 24.45 9.37 10.41
CA HIS A 185 24.73 9.07 11.82
C HIS A 185 24.41 10.29 12.68
N ASN A 186 23.16 10.37 13.09
CA ASN A 186 22.63 11.41 13.95
C ASN A 186 22.27 10.75 15.29
N LYS A 187 22.59 11.40 16.42
CA LYS A 187 22.25 10.94 17.81
C LYS A 187 20.76 10.62 18.02
N ARG A 188 19.93 10.93 17.03
CA ARG A 188 18.49 10.69 16.93
C ARG A 188 18.12 9.22 16.70
N PHE A 189 18.95 8.41 16.06
CA PHE A 189 18.58 7.04 15.69
C PHE A 189 19.39 5.99 16.44
N LYS A 190 18.70 5.02 17.04
CA LYS A 190 19.31 3.84 17.66
C LYS A 190 19.04 2.63 16.77
N ARG A 191 20.09 1.92 16.36
CA ARG A 191 19.96 0.67 15.62
C ARG A 191 19.45 -0.43 16.55
N ILE A 192 18.44 -1.17 16.09
CA ILE A 192 17.96 -2.39 16.74
C ILE A 192 18.55 -3.55 15.93
N PRO A 193 19.47 -4.35 16.51
CA PRO A 193 19.99 -5.54 15.86
C PRO A 193 18.89 -6.60 15.72
N HIS A 194 19.13 -7.57 14.82
CA HIS A 194 18.21 -8.67 14.49
C HIS A 194 17.34 -9.11 15.67
N VAL A 195 16.02 -8.96 15.51
CA VAL A 195 15.05 -9.54 16.42
C VAL A 195 14.84 -10.99 16.01
N SER A 196 15.12 -11.92 16.92
CA SER A 196 14.80 -13.33 16.75
C SER A 196 13.28 -13.50 16.71
N ILE A 197 12.78 -14.25 15.73
CA ILE A 197 11.37 -14.67 15.69
C ILE A 197 11.20 -15.66 16.85
N GLU A 198 10.55 -15.22 17.93
CA GLU A 198 9.99 -16.14 18.92
C GLU A 198 8.77 -16.80 18.28
N CYS A 199 8.96 -17.96 17.65
CA CYS A 199 7.86 -18.86 17.33
C CYS A 199 7.39 -19.48 18.66
N GLY A 200 6.31 -18.95 19.21
CA GLY A 200 5.54 -19.62 20.27
C GLY A 200 4.82 -20.85 19.74
#